data_AF-A0A349HZ63-F1
#
_entry.id   AF-A0A349HZ63-F1
#
_cell.length_a   1.000
_cell.length_b   1.000
_cell.length_c   1.000
_cell.angle_alpha   90.00
_cell.angle_beta   90.00
_cell.angle_gamma   90.00
#
_symmetry.space_group_name_H-M   'P 1'
#
loop_
_entity.id
_entity.type
_entity.pdbx_description
1 polymer ?
#
loop_
_entity_poly.entity_id
_entity_poly.type
_entity_poly.pdbx_seq_one_letter_code
_entity_poly.pdbx_strand_id
1 'polypeptide(L)'
;MNWLSITSRIASRFKPLGKQGSKLISKQTNIPIAKVKNIPIPKFAHTMDFVEISTKGGKGKTTVTSFKDSEGNLLWRNIRKTSKKETVSTTRTYWGDNSTLREIKSQTTVNGNTTQLMTSKHIFSKDSKTLDREKLTINYEKDNTTKEVQFFEKLKPHKQHQYVRTTASRNETGEIVQTGINSNFVSQKELEEISKTPYLFAKNYEDEEFLRAIIPYSKAKQNVSDREITVLNERLSKSVEGTSRCYTNEIRVDLSKQAGNKSKIVNVTNHELRHQYQNSLMEKLENPPQVIKCKLLKQKLESRQKASLEKNYKKLISQPENKSKPLSAKEKEQAEQWAKETDNYINGEKDSVGYLKQTIEKDAFAAGFASQKEYDELIRNFFEKTMKFPLHMQGNIEGLKSVGISRLV
;
A
#
# COMPACT_ATOMS: atom_id res chain seq x y z
N MET A 1 51.23 -15.30 -21.43
CA MET A 1 49.88 -15.06 -20.88
C MET A 1 49.56 -16.22 -19.93
N ASN A 2 49.76 -16.03 -18.63
CA ASN A 2 49.59 -17.08 -17.63
C ASN A 2 48.19 -17.00 -17.02
N TRP A 3 47.42 -18.08 -17.14
CA TRP A 3 46.24 -18.35 -16.34
C TRP A 3 46.68 -18.60 -14.90
N LEU A 4 46.36 -17.69 -13.98
CA LEU A 4 46.52 -17.95 -12.54
C LEU A 4 45.33 -18.78 -12.05
N SER A 5 45.52 -20.10 -12.08
CA SER A 5 44.70 -21.07 -11.36
C SER A 5 44.99 -20.98 -9.86
N ILE A 6 44.12 -20.31 -9.10
CA ILE A 6 44.11 -20.46 -7.64
C ILE A 6 43.13 -21.58 -7.29
N THR A 7 43.59 -22.81 -7.48
CA THR A 7 42.98 -24.01 -6.87
C THR A 7 43.47 -24.10 -5.43
N SER A 8 42.66 -23.68 -4.46
CA SER A 8 42.90 -24.06 -3.07
C SER A 8 42.61 -25.55 -2.91
N ARG A 9 43.65 -26.31 -2.56
CA ARG A 9 43.53 -27.72 -2.14
C ARG A 9 42.75 -27.77 -0.83
N ILE A 10 41.47 -28.12 -0.89
CA ILE A 10 40.79 -28.88 0.16
C ILE A 10 40.33 -30.19 -0.49
N ALA A 11 41.30 -31.09 -0.71
CA ALA A 11 41.02 -32.48 -0.99
C ALA A 11 41.13 -33.26 0.33
N SER A 12 40.06 -33.30 1.11
CA SER A 12 39.92 -34.30 2.17
C SER A 12 38.45 -34.74 2.31
N ARG A 13 38.21 -35.96 1.81
CA ARG A 13 37.14 -36.93 2.14
C ARG A 13 35.73 -36.37 2.43
N PHE A 14 34.97 -36.07 1.38
CA PHE A 14 33.50 -36.03 1.49
C PHE A 14 32.89 -37.32 0.92
N LYS A 15 31.98 -37.95 1.69
CA LYS A 15 31.21 -39.14 1.27
C LYS A 15 30.55 -38.91 -0.11
N PRO A 16 30.39 -39.97 -0.93
CA PRO A 16 29.65 -39.86 -2.19
C PRO A 16 28.24 -39.30 -1.93
N LEU A 17 27.81 -38.36 -2.76
CA LEU A 17 26.48 -37.77 -2.65
C LEU A 17 25.42 -38.83 -2.93
N GLY A 18 24.47 -39.01 -2.01
CA GLY A 18 23.22 -39.71 -2.33
C GLY A 18 22.48 -39.01 -3.48
N LYS A 19 21.56 -39.73 -4.15
CA LYS A 19 20.84 -39.28 -5.36
C LYS A 19 20.16 -37.89 -5.26
N GLN A 20 19.97 -37.34 -4.06
CA GLN A 20 19.35 -36.03 -3.81
C GLN A 20 20.24 -35.01 -3.07
N GLY A 21 21.50 -35.33 -2.78
CA GLY A 21 22.37 -34.46 -1.97
C GLY A 21 22.80 -33.16 -2.69
N SER A 22 23.08 -32.12 -1.91
CA SER A 22 23.75 -30.89 -2.37
C SER A 22 25.16 -30.79 -1.78
N LYS A 23 26.12 -30.27 -2.54
CA LYS A 23 27.52 -30.10 -2.12
C LYS A 23 28.02 -28.71 -2.51
N LEU A 24 28.61 -28.00 -1.54
CA LEU A 24 29.34 -26.77 -1.81
C LEU A 24 30.58 -27.10 -2.68
N ILE A 25 30.68 -26.47 -3.85
CA ILE A 25 31.78 -26.65 -4.80
C ILE A 25 32.82 -25.55 -4.61
N SER A 26 32.36 -24.30 -4.52
CA SER A 26 33.24 -23.16 -4.27
C SER A 26 32.51 -22.06 -3.51
N LYS A 27 33.28 -21.31 -2.73
CA LYS A 27 32.82 -20.11 -2.03
C LYS A 27 33.95 -19.10 -2.05
N GLN A 28 33.68 -17.93 -2.59
CA GLN A 28 34.55 -16.78 -2.57
C GLN A 28 33.74 -15.61 -2.05
N THR A 29 34.25 -14.89 -1.06
CA THR A 29 33.53 -13.79 -0.40
C THR A 29 34.37 -12.53 -0.39
N ASN A 30 33.71 -11.37 -0.35
CA ASN A 30 34.34 -10.06 -0.31
C ASN A 30 35.33 -9.80 -1.46
N ILE A 31 35.04 -10.32 -2.66
CA ILE A 31 35.84 -10.05 -3.86
C ILE A 31 35.68 -8.55 -4.18
N PRO A 32 36.76 -7.75 -4.20
CA PRO A 32 36.67 -6.33 -4.57
C PRO A 32 36.13 -6.17 -5.99
N ILE A 33 35.18 -5.24 -6.22
CA ILE A 33 34.58 -5.10 -7.55
C ILE A 33 35.58 -4.76 -8.65
N ALA A 34 36.69 -4.09 -8.33
CA ALA A 34 37.78 -3.79 -9.26
C ALA A 34 38.42 -5.06 -9.88
N LYS A 35 38.28 -6.22 -9.21
CA LYS A 35 38.78 -7.52 -9.69
C LYS A 35 37.71 -8.31 -10.47
N VAL A 36 36.46 -7.85 -10.48
CA VAL A 36 35.34 -8.51 -11.16
C VAL A 36 35.32 -8.05 -12.62
N LYS A 37 35.30 -9.00 -13.57
CA LYS A 37 35.26 -8.73 -15.01
C LYS A 37 34.13 -9.51 -15.67
N ASN A 38 33.66 -9.02 -16.82
CA ASN A 38 32.74 -9.72 -17.72
C ASN A 38 31.35 -10.04 -17.15
N ILE A 39 30.89 -9.30 -16.14
CA ILE A 39 29.51 -9.33 -15.65
C ILE A 39 29.01 -7.91 -15.36
N PRO A 40 27.70 -7.64 -15.49
CA PRO A 40 27.13 -6.37 -15.06
C PRO A 40 27.33 -6.17 -13.55
N ILE A 41 27.92 -5.04 -13.17
CA ILE A 41 28.14 -4.67 -11.76
C ILE A 41 27.11 -3.59 -11.41
N PRO A 42 26.28 -3.78 -10.37
CA PRO A 42 25.38 -2.75 -9.89
C PRO A 42 26.13 -1.48 -9.47
N LYS A 43 25.51 -0.31 -9.71
CA LYS A 43 26.03 0.96 -9.22
C LYS A 43 26.20 0.89 -7.69
N PHE A 44 27.28 1.49 -7.17
CA PHE A 44 27.65 1.50 -5.74
C PHE A 44 28.06 0.16 -5.12
N ALA A 45 28.16 -0.92 -5.90
CA ALA A 45 28.74 -2.16 -5.40
C ALA A 45 30.23 -1.97 -5.07
N HIS A 46 30.65 -2.46 -3.91
CA HIS A 46 32.04 -2.43 -3.45
C HIS A 46 32.65 -3.84 -3.40
N THR A 47 31.85 -4.84 -3.02
CA THR A 47 32.29 -6.24 -2.98
C THR A 47 31.29 -7.19 -3.62
N MET A 48 31.78 -8.37 -4.00
CA MET A 48 31.00 -9.48 -4.54
C MET A 48 31.29 -10.77 -3.77
N ASP A 49 30.24 -11.53 -3.46
CA ASP A 49 30.33 -12.92 -3.04
C ASP A 49 29.88 -13.83 -4.19
N PHE A 50 30.59 -14.93 -4.38
CA PHE A 50 30.27 -15.99 -5.33
C PHE A 50 30.24 -17.35 -4.64
N VAL A 51 29.15 -18.08 -4.81
CA VAL A 51 28.98 -19.42 -4.25
C VAL A 51 28.51 -20.37 -5.35
N GLU A 52 29.18 -21.51 -5.48
CA GLU A 52 28.78 -22.59 -6.37
C GLU A 52 28.42 -23.83 -5.57
N ILE A 53 27.26 -24.41 -5.88
CA ILE A 53 26.72 -25.59 -5.22
C ILE A 53 26.33 -26.60 -6.29
N SER A 54 26.84 -27.82 -6.20
CA SER A 54 26.33 -28.94 -6.96
C SER A 54 25.07 -29.48 -6.27
N THR A 55 24.04 -29.76 -7.05
CA THR A 55 22.71 -30.19 -6.55
C THR A 55 22.30 -31.49 -7.23
N LYS A 56 21.34 -32.22 -6.64
CA LYS A 56 20.80 -33.49 -7.17
C LYS A 56 21.90 -34.53 -7.46
N GLY A 57 22.84 -34.68 -6.53
CA GLY A 57 23.93 -35.67 -6.64
C GLY A 57 24.84 -35.45 -7.85
N GLY A 58 25.13 -34.19 -8.22
CA GLY A 58 26.02 -33.86 -9.35
C GLY A 58 25.30 -33.44 -10.63
N LYS A 59 23.99 -33.68 -10.74
CA LYS A 59 23.22 -33.48 -11.99
C LYS A 59 22.73 -32.05 -12.21
N GLY A 60 22.89 -31.18 -11.22
CA GLY A 60 22.56 -29.76 -11.31
C GLY A 60 23.63 -28.89 -10.68
N LYS A 61 23.62 -27.61 -11.04
CA LYS A 61 24.51 -26.57 -10.54
C LYS A 61 23.67 -25.38 -10.08
N THR A 62 23.97 -24.83 -8.91
CA THR A 62 23.42 -23.57 -8.42
C THR A 62 24.57 -22.61 -8.21
N THR A 63 24.51 -21.44 -8.83
CA THR A 63 25.44 -20.34 -8.60
C THR A 63 24.70 -19.19 -7.94
N VAL A 64 25.26 -18.66 -6.86
CA VAL A 64 24.77 -17.48 -6.17
C VAL A 64 25.83 -16.39 -6.28
N THR A 65 25.47 -15.29 -6.92
CA THR A 65 26.30 -14.08 -6.99
C THR A 65 25.61 -12.99 -6.18
N SER A 66 26.29 -12.40 -5.21
CA SER A 66 25.75 -11.32 -4.36
C SER A 66 26.67 -10.11 -4.44
N PHE A 67 26.13 -8.92 -4.70
CA PHE A 67 26.87 -7.66 -4.62
C PHE A 67 26.48 -6.90 -3.36
N LYS A 68 27.48 -6.33 -2.69
CA LYS A 68 27.30 -5.52 -1.49
C LYS A 68 27.92 -4.13 -1.66
N ASP A 69 27.39 -3.15 -0.95
CA ASP A 69 27.99 -1.81 -0.86
C ASP A 69 29.24 -1.80 0.04
N SER A 70 29.79 -0.61 0.30
CA SER A 70 30.95 -0.40 1.17
C SER A 70 30.70 -0.73 2.64
N GLU A 71 29.45 -0.70 3.08
CA GLU A 71 29.03 -1.03 4.45
C GLU A 71 28.71 -2.52 4.62
N GLY A 72 28.72 -3.28 3.53
CA GLY A 72 28.42 -4.71 3.51
C GLY A 72 26.93 -5.04 3.33
N ASN A 73 26.07 -4.04 3.09
CA ASN A 73 24.65 -4.27 2.81
C ASN A 73 24.48 -4.91 1.43
N LEU A 74 23.58 -5.89 1.36
CA LEU A 74 23.27 -6.59 0.11
C LEU A 74 22.47 -5.68 -0.83
N LEU A 75 23.02 -5.38 -2.01
CA LEU A 75 22.39 -4.55 -3.06
C LEU A 75 21.68 -5.41 -4.12
N TRP A 76 22.30 -6.52 -4.50
CA TRP A 76 21.81 -7.39 -5.56
C TRP A 76 22.22 -8.83 -5.34
N ARG A 77 21.36 -9.77 -5.73
CA ARG A 77 21.66 -11.19 -5.70
C ARG A 77 21.04 -11.90 -6.89
N ASN A 78 21.84 -12.68 -7.61
CA ASN A 78 21.35 -13.62 -8.61
C ASN A 78 21.59 -15.05 -8.15
N ILE A 79 20.53 -15.86 -8.21
CA ILE A 79 20.54 -17.29 -7.91
C ILE A 79 20.19 -18.01 -9.21
N ARG A 80 21.18 -18.59 -9.87
CA ARG A 80 20.98 -19.36 -11.11
C ARG A 80 21.12 -20.85 -10.82
N LYS A 81 20.06 -21.59 -11.07
CA LYS A 81 19.99 -23.05 -10.98
C LYS A 81 19.94 -23.63 -12.39
N THR A 82 20.94 -24.42 -12.76
CA THR A 82 21.03 -25.08 -14.06
C THR A 82 20.95 -26.58 -13.87
N SER A 83 20.12 -27.23 -14.66
CA SER A 83 20.08 -28.69 -14.82
C SER A 83 20.12 -29.04 -16.31
N LYS A 84 20.10 -30.34 -16.65
CA LYS A 84 20.07 -30.78 -18.05
C LYS A 84 18.86 -30.26 -18.85
N LYS A 85 17.72 -30.00 -18.18
CA LYS A 85 16.44 -29.67 -18.84
C LYS A 85 16.05 -28.20 -18.73
N GLU A 86 16.59 -27.50 -17.75
CA GLU A 86 16.12 -26.16 -17.41
C GLU A 86 17.22 -25.32 -16.76
N THR A 87 17.17 -24.02 -17.02
CA THR A 87 17.86 -22.99 -16.25
C THR A 87 16.81 -22.11 -15.59
N VAL A 88 16.79 -22.09 -14.25
CA VAL A 88 15.97 -21.18 -13.46
C VAL A 88 16.87 -20.09 -12.88
N SER A 89 16.57 -18.82 -13.14
CA SER A 89 17.32 -17.69 -12.58
C SER A 89 16.40 -16.84 -11.73
N THR A 90 16.78 -16.58 -10.48
CA THR A 90 16.10 -15.62 -9.61
C THR A 90 17.03 -14.46 -9.31
N THR A 91 16.69 -13.29 -9.84
CA THR A 91 17.39 -12.04 -9.57
C THR A 91 16.64 -11.26 -8.52
N ARG A 92 17.36 -10.73 -7.52
CA ARG A 92 16.83 -9.90 -6.45
C ARG A 92 17.64 -8.62 -6.36
N THR A 93 16.95 -7.49 -6.33
CA THR A 93 17.52 -6.19 -6.02
C THR A 93 16.95 -5.71 -4.69
N TYR A 94 17.79 -5.04 -3.91
CA TYR A 94 17.50 -4.63 -2.54
C TYR A 94 17.72 -3.12 -2.40
N TRP A 95 16.83 -2.48 -1.66
CA TRP A 95 16.93 -1.06 -1.31
C TRP A 95 16.57 -0.83 0.15
N GLY A 96 17.02 0.30 0.68
CA GLY A 96 16.75 0.74 2.05
C GLY A 96 17.68 0.11 3.09
N ASP A 97 17.43 0.47 4.35
CA ASP A 97 18.19 0.07 5.53
C ASP A 97 17.60 -1.19 6.19
N ASN A 98 18.45 -2.19 6.46
CA ASN A 98 18.01 -3.49 7.00
C ASN A 98 17.37 -3.42 8.40
N SER A 99 17.49 -2.28 9.07
CA SER A 99 17.06 -2.07 10.44
C SER A 99 15.81 -1.17 10.55
N THR A 100 15.40 -0.52 9.46
CA THR A 100 14.21 0.35 9.42
C THR A 100 13.28 0.05 8.26
N LEU A 101 13.78 0.04 7.01
CA LEU A 101 12.98 -0.17 5.81
C LEU A 101 13.79 -0.95 4.78
N ARG A 102 13.28 -2.11 4.36
CA ARG A 102 13.87 -2.89 3.30
C ARG A 102 12.88 -3.20 2.20
N GLU A 103 13.27 -2.85 0.98
CA GLU A 103 12.53 -3.20 -0.23
C GLU A 103 13.30 -4.24 -1.05
N ILE A 104 12.54 -5.15 -1.66
CA ILE A 104 13.08 -6.24 -2.48
C ILE A 104 12.25 -6.35 -3.74
N LYS A 105 12.91 -6.30 -4.90
CA LYS A 105 12.31 -6.68 -6.19
C LYS A 105 12.93 -7.98 -6.64
N SER A 106 12.11 -8.99 -6.88
CA SER A 106 12.53 -10.33 -7.31
C SER A 106 11.91 -10.65 -8.66
N GLN A 107 12.73 -11.15 -9.58
CA GLN A 107 12.28 -11.67 -10.87
C GLN A 107 12.82 -13.09 -11.02
N THR A 108 11.94 -14.03 -11.36
CA THR A 108 12.31 -15.41 -11.67
C THR A 108 12.06 -15.67 -13.16
N THR A 109 13.08 -16.22 -13.83
CA THR A 109 13.00 -16.68 -15.20
C THR A 109 13.25 -18.17 -15.29
N VAL A 110 12.56 -18.85 -16.20
CA VAL A 110 12.79 -20.26 -16.57
C VAL A 110 13.12 -20.29 -18.05
N ASN A 111 14.32 -20.76 -18.40
CA ASN A 111 14.87 -20.77 -19.76
C ASN A 111 14.79 -19.39 -20.45
N GLY A 112 15.02 -18.32 -19.68
CA GLY A 112 14.98 -16.93 -20.17
C GLY A 112 13.61 -16.26 -20.10
N ASN A 113 12.52 -17.03 -19.97
CA ASN A 113 11.17 -16.47 -19.89
C ASN A 113 10.81 -16.10 -18.45
N THR A 114 10.32 -14.89 -18.22
CA THR A 114 9.84 -14.46 -16.89
C THR A 114 8.60 -15.24 -16.50
N THR A 115 8.67 -15.96 -15.37
CA THR A 115 7.55 -16.74 -14.83
C THR A 115 7.00 -16.15 -13.54
N GLN A 116 7.76 -15.28 -12.86
CA GLN A 116 7.33 -14.63 -11.64
C GLN A 116 8.01 -13.27 -11.49
N LEU A 117 7.22 -12.26 -11.15
CA LEU A 117 7.70 -10.97 -10.70
C LEU A 117 7.09 -10.68 -9.32
N MET A 118 7.91 -10.20 -8.39
CA MET A 118 7.49 -9.95 -7.01
C MET A 118 8.18 -8.70 -6.47
N THR A 119 7.44 -7.88 -5.75
CA THR A 119 8.01 -6.86 -4.87
C THR A 119 7.64 -7.18 -3.42
N SER A 120 8.51 -6.82 -2.49
CA SER A 120 8.19 -6.88 -1.07
C SER A 120 8.80 -5.71 -0.33
N LYS A 121 8.00 -5.08 0.53
CA LYS A 121 8.40 -4.01 1.43
C LYS A 121 8.33 -4.49 2.86
N HIS A 122 9.38 -4.24 3.63
CA HIS A 122 9.49 -4.61 5.03
C HIS A 122 9.79 -3.35 5.83
N ILE A 123 8.91 -3.00 6.76
CA ILE A 123 9.11 -1.91 7.70
C ILE A 123 9.38 -2.56 9.05
N PHE A 124 10.46 -2.14 9.70
CA PHE A 124 10.89 -2.62 11.02
C PHE A 124 10.82 -1.47 12.00
N SER A 125 10.33 -1.74 13.21
CA SER A 125 10.25 -0.74 14.26
C SER A 125 11.05 -1.21 15.46
N LYS A 126 12.19 -0.56 15.71
CA LYS A 126 13.13 -0.95 16.79
C LYS A 126 12.56 -0.77 18.19
N ASP A 127 11.67 0.21 18.38
CA ASP A 127 11.17 0.63 19.70
C ASP A 127 9.65 0.49 19.86
N SER A 128 9.05 -0.42 19.09
CA SER A 128 7.60 -0.47 18.96
C SER A 128 6.92 -1.19 20.12
N LYS A 129 5.97 -0.50 20.76
CA LYS A 129 5.05 -1.11 21.74
C LYS A 129 4.00 -2.00 21.07
N THR A 130 3.78 -1.86 19.75
CA THR A 130 2.68 -2.47 19.00
C THR A 130 3.16 -3.57 18.05
N LEU A 131 3.88 -3.20 16.98
CA LEU A 131 4.40 -4.09 15.93
C LEU A 131 5.92 -4.04 15.79
N ASP A 132 6.58 -5.18 15.70
CA ASP A 132 8.01 -5.21 15.39
C ASP A 132 8.28 -5.12 13.88
N ARG A 133 7.34 -5.64 13.07
CA ARG A 133 7.48 -5.65 11.62
C ARG A 133 6.14 -5.58 10.89
N GLU A 134 6.11 -4.74 9.86
CA GLU A 134 5.08 -4.73 8.83
C GLU A 134 5.70 -5.25 7.52
N LYS A 135 4.98 -6.11 6.82
CA LYS A 135 5.41 -6.65 5.52
C LYS A 135 4.31 -6.48 4.50
N LEU A 136 4.67 -6.08 3.29
CA LEU A 136 3.85 -6.22 2.09
C LEU A 136 4.62 -7.09 1.09
N THR A 137 3.93 -7.98 0.40
CA THR A 137 4.45 -8.74 -0.74
C THR A 137 3.42 -8.72 -1.85
N ILE A 138 3.80 -8.23 -3.02
CA ILE A 138 2.98 -8.16 -4.22
C ILE A 138 3.60 -9.12 -5.24
N ASN A 139 2.85 -10.12 -5.66
CA ASN A 139 3.20 -10.97 -6.80
C ASN A 139 2.42 -10.48 -8.01
N TYR A 140 3.11 -10.23 -9.11
CA TYR A 140 2.51 -9.77 -10.36
C TYR A 140 2.27 -10.98 -11.26
N GLU A 141 1.04 -11.09 -11.75
CA GLU A 141 0.61 -12.09 -12.72
C GLU A 141 0.74 -11.52 -14.15
N LYS A 142 0.50 -12.36 -15.17
CA LYS A 142 0.74 -11.99 -16.58
C LYS A 142 -0.25 -10.97 -17.14
N ASP A 143 -1.42 -10.88 -16.55
CA ASP A 143 -2.56 -10.06 -16.92
C ASP A 143 -2.60 -8.75 -16.12
N ASN A 144 -1.45 -8.26 -15.62
CA ASN A 144 -1.36 -7.10 -14.72
C ASN A 144 -2.17 -7.22 -13.41
N THR A 145 -2.75 -8.39 -13.11
CA THR A 145 -3.35 -8.65 -11.80
C THR A 145 -2.25 -8.91 -10.78
N THR A 146 -2.59 -8.73 -9.50
CA THR A 146 -1.66 -8.99 -8.40
C THR A 146 -2.26 -9.92 -7.37
N LYS A 147 -1.38 -10.67 -6.71
CA LYS A 147 -1.67 -11.38 -5.45
C LYS A 147 -0.83 -10.79 -4.34
N GLU A 148 -1.50 -10.30 -3.33
CA GLU A 148 -0.93 -9.44 -2.32
C GLU A 148 -1.08 -10.06 -0.94
N VAL A 149 0.00 -10.03 -0.18
CA VAL A 149 0.02 -10.58 1.18
C VAL A 149 0.65 -9.54 2.08
N GLN A 150 -0.08 -9.16 3.13
CA GLN A 150 0.48 -8.34 4.19
C GLN A 150 0.66 -9.18 5.45
N PHE A 151 1.68 -8.83 6.22
CA PHE A 151 1.86 -9.31 7.59
C PHE A 151 2.03 -8.12 8.52
N PHE A 152 1.36 -8.22 9.67
CA PHE A 152 1.55 -7.38 10.83
C PHE A 152 2.07 -8.29 11.93
N GLU A 153 3.35 -8.13 12.30
CA GLU A 153 4.06 -9.11 13.12
C GLU A 153 4.57 -8.48 14.42
N LYS A 154 4.45 -9.27 15.50
CA LYS A 154 5.20 -9.09 16.73
C LYS A 154 6.15 -10.26 16.87
N LEU A 155 7.43 -9.96 16.73
CA LEU A 155 8.53 -10.90 16.72
C LEU A 155 8.93 -11.21 18.16
N LYS A 156 9.26 -12.47 18.43
CA LYS A 156 9.85 -12.87 19.72
C LYS A 156 11.14 -13.62 19.48
N PRO A 157 12.21 -13.33 20.24
CA PRO A 157 13.36 -14.21 20.30
C PRO A 157 12.90 -15.60 20.79
N HIS A 158 13.14 -16.63 19.97
CA HIS A 158 12.97 -18.04 20.34
C HIS A 158 11.53 -18.50 20.70
N LYS A 159 10.50 -17.71 20.38
CA LYS A 159 9.08 -18.10 20.56
C LYS A 159 8.30 -17.92 19.26
N GLN A 160 7.12 -18.52 19.18
CA GLN A 160 6.23 -18.35 18.03
C GLN A 160 5.89 -16.87 17.86
N HIS A 161 6.15 -16.34 16.67
CA HIS A 161 5.81 -14.96 16.31
C HIS A 161 4.29 -14.80 16.32
N GLN A 162 3.80 -13.67 16.81
CA GLN A 162 2.39 -13.32 16.65
C GLN A 162 2.21 -12.58 15.34
N TYR A 163 1.24 -13.00 14.53
CA TYR A 163 0.96 -12.30 13.30
C TYR A 163 -0.54 -12.20 13.02
N VAL A 164 -0.89 -11.14 12.31
CA VAL A 164 -2.08 -11.10 11.48
C VAL A 164 -1.61 -10.99 10.04
N ARG A 165 -2.20 -11.80 9.17
CA ARG A 165 -1.92 -11.83 7.75
C ARG A 165 -3.20 -11.55 6.99
N THR A 166 -3.13 -10.62 6.06
CA THR A 166 -4.21 -10.36 5.11
C THR A 166 -3.76 -10.77 3.72
N THR A 167 -4.71 -11.26 2.94
CA THR A 167 -4.53 -11.56 1.52
C THR A 167 -5.55 -10.80 0.70
N ALA A 168 -5.08 -10.24 -0.40
CA ALA A 168 -5.92 -9.58 -1.38
C ALA A 168 -5.41 -9.90 -2.79
N SER A 169 -6.25 -9.67 -3.77
CA SER A 169 -5.86 -9.60 -5.17
C SER A 169 -6.28 -8.28 -5.76
N ARG A 170 -5.51 -7.78 -6.73
CA ARG A 170 -5.89 -6.60 -7.51
C ARG A 170 -6.19 -7.01 -8.92
N ASN A 171 -7.31 -6.56 -9.46
CA ASN A 171 -7.64 -6.78 -10.87
C ASN A 171 -6.89 -5.76 -11.77
N GLU A 172 -7.08 -5.89 -13.08
CA GLU A 172 -6.51 -5.00 -14.10
C GLU A 172 -6.88 -3.52 -13.92
N THR A 173 -8.05 -3.22 -13.35
CA THR A 173 -8.52 -1.85 -13.11
C THR A 173 -7.96 -1.24 -11.83
N GLY A 174 -7.22 -2.03 -11.04
CA GLY A 174 -6.62 -1.59 -9.78
C GLY A 174 -7.53 -1.78 -8.56
N GLU A 175 -8.72 -2.36 -8.73
CA GLU A 175 -9.64 -2.66 -7.64
C GLU A 175 -9.15 -3.84 -6.81
N ILE A 176 -9.36 -3.73 -5.51
CA ILE A 176 -8.88 -4.72 -4.55
C ILE A 176 -10.02 -5.63 -4.16
N VAL A 177 -9.79 -6.92 -4.34
CA VAL A 177 -10.63 -7.99 -3.85
C VAL A 177 -9.93 -8.60 -2.64
N GLN A 178 -10.55 -8.46 -1.48
CA GLN A 178 -10.07 -9.07 -0.26
C GLN A 178 -10.34 -10.58 -0.32
N THR A 179 -9.32 -11.39 -0.09
CA THR A 179 -9.44 -12.86 -0.25
C THR A 179 -9.30 -13.62 1.06
N GLY A 180 -8.79 -12.99 2.11
CA GLY A 180 -8.72 -13.64 3.42
C GLY A 180 -7.97 -12.86 4.48
N ILE A 181 -8.25 -13.22 5.72
CA ILE A 181 -7.53 -12.77 6.91
C ILE A 181 -7.28 -13.99 7.79
N ASN A 182 -6.08 -14.10 8.38
CA ASN A 182 -5.80 -15.11 9.38
C ASN A 182 -4.80 -14.63 10.43
N SER A 183 -4.81 -15.28 11.58
CA SER A 183 -3.91 -15.03 12.69
C SER A 183 -3.63 -16.32 13.43
N ASN A 184 -2.50 -16.37 14.14
CA ASN A 184 -2.17 -17.46 15.04
C ASN A 184 -2.45 -17.14 16.52
N PHE A 185 -3.07 -16.01 16.84
CA PHE A 185 -3.34 -15.61 18.22
C PHE A 185 -4.66 -14.83 18.41
N VAL A 186 -5.28 -14.33 17.34
CA VAL A 186 -6.59 -13.65 17.34
C VAL A 186 -7.69 -14.66 17.02
N SER A 187 -8.84 -14.54 17.68
CA SER A 187 -9.99 -15.41 17.39
C SER A 187 -10.59 -15.13 16.01
N GLN A 188 -11.19 -16.14 15.40
CA GLN A 188 -11.82 -15.99 14.08
C GLN A 188 -12.92 -14.90 14.06
N LYS A 189 -13.72 -14.81 15.13
CA LYS A 189 -14.77 -13.79 15.29
C LYS A 189 -14.20 -12.37 15.28
N GLU A 190 -13.10 -12.13 15.99
CA GLU A 190 -12.44 -10.82 15.99
C GLU A 190 -11.86 -10.49 14.60
N LEU A 191 -11.28 -11.48 13.90
CA LEU A 191 -10.78 -11.29 12.55
C LEU A 191 -11.89 -10.93 11.56
N GLU A 192 -13.05 -11.55 11.66
CA GLU A 192 -14.22 -11.23 10.83
C GLU A 192 -14.67 -9.79 11.04
N GLU A 193 -14.75 -9.31 12.28
CA GLU A 193 -15.08 -7.91 12.57
C GLU A 193 -14.06 -6.94 11.99
N ILE A 194 -12.76 -7.22 12.17
CA ILE A 194 -11.68 -6.38 11.63
C ILE A 194 -11.69 -6.37 10.09
N SER A 195 -12.06 -7.48 9.47
CA SER A 195 -12.07 -7.63 8.00
C SER A 195 -13.13 -6.78 7.30
N LYS A 196 -14.17 -6.32 8.01
CA LYS A 196 -15.24 -5.48 7.43
C LYS A 196 -14.71 -4.15 6.90
N THR A 197 -13.57 -3.68 7.41
CA THR A 197 -12.99 -2.41 7.02
C THR A 197 -11.84 -2.60 6.01
N PRO A 198 -11.96 -2.12 4.77
CA PRO A 198 -10.99 -2.37 3.70
C PRO A 198 -9.61 -1.75 3.94
N TYR A 199 -9.51 -0.74 4.82
CA TYR A 199 -8.26 -0.04 5.08
C TYR A 199 -7.13 -0.97 5.57
N LEU A 200 -7.44 -2.04 6.29
CA LEU A 200 -6.43 -2.99 6.76
C LEU A 200 -5.72 -3.68 5.58
N PHE A 201 -6.45 -3.98 4.50
CA PHE A 201 -5.93 -4.66 3.33
C PHE A 201 -5.05 -3.78 2.44
N ALA A 202 -5.02 -2.46 2.70
CA ALA A 202 -4.18 -1.51 1.98
C ALA A 202 -3.16 -0.79 2.88
N LYS A 203 -3.14 -1.07 4.19
CA LYS A 203 -2.36 -0.32 5.19
C LYS A 203 -0.87 -0.19 4.86
N ASN A 204 -0.25 -1.22 4.27
CA ASN A 204 1.19 -1.19 3.95
C ASN A 204 1.52 -0.68 2.54
N TYR A 205 0.53 -0.22 1.78
CA TYR A 205 0.75 0.37 0.47
C TYR A 205 1.43 1.74 0.55
N GLU A 206 2.07 2.18 -0.53
CA GLU A 206 2.39 3.60 -0.68
C GLU A 206 1.11 4.42 -0.82
N ASP A 207 1.23 5.72 -0.65
CA ASP A 207 0.09 6.63 -0.57
C ASP A 207 -0.78 6.61 -1.83
N GLU A 208 -0.19 6.43 -3.02
CA GLU A 208 -0.94 6.39 -4.27
C GLU A 208 -1.73 5.08 -4.43
N GLU A 209 -1.10 3.93 -4.19
CA GLU A 209 -1.81 2.65 -4.18
C GLU A 209 -2.82 2.57 -3.05
N PHE A 210 -2.54 3.19 -1.90
CA PHE A 210 -3.49 3.32 -0.79
C PHE A 210 -4.70 4.16 -1.19
N LEU A 211 -4.51 5.32 -1.84
CA LEU A 211 -5.62 6.11 -2.36
C LEU A 211 -6.48 5.27 -3.30
N ARG A 212 -5.86 4.61 -4.30
CA ARG A 212 -6.58 3.78 -5.27
C ARG A 212 -7.39 2.67 -4.59
N ALA A 213 -6.79 2.03 -3.58
CA ALA A 213 -7.40 0.95 -2.80
C ALA A 213 -8.70 1.35 -2.10
N ILE A 214 -8.76 2.58 -1.56
CA ILE A 214 -9.87 3.00 -0.69
C ILE A 214 -11.02 3.64 -1.46
N ILE A 215 -10.85 3.94 -2.75
CA ILE A 215 -11.86 4.64 -3.57
C ILE A 215 -13.19 3.89 -3.59
N PRO A 216 -13.27 2.58 -3.91
CA PRO A 216 -14.57 1.91 -4.00
C PRO A 216 -15.36 1.98 -2.70
N TYR A 217 -14.68 1.75 -1.56
CA TYR A 217 -15.28 1.86 -0.24
C TYR A 217 -15.70 3.29 0.09
N SER A 218 -14.86 4.28 -0.20
CA SER A 218 -15.16 5.69 0.07
C SER A 218 -16.33 6.17 -0.79
N LYS A 219 -16.44 5.73 -2.05
CA LYS A 219 -17.60 6.02 -2.92
C LYS A 219 -18.90 5.45 -2.34
N ALA A 220 -18.87 4.18 -1.91
CA ALA A 220 -20.03 3.55 -1.29
C ALA A 220 -20.45 4.28 -0.02
N LYS A 221 -19.48 4.62 0.82
CA LYS A 221 -19.72 5.32 2.08
C LYS A 221 -20.31 6.73 1.88
N GLN A 222 -19.90 7.42 0.82
CA GLN A 222 -20.43 8.74 0.48
C GLN A 222 -21.66 8.70 -0.43
N ASN A 223 -22.24 7.51 -0.69
CA ASN A 223 -23.40 7.32 -1.57
C ASN A 223 -23.19 7.87 -2.99
N VAL A 224 -22.02 7.60 -3.57
CA VAL A 224 -21.66 7.99 -4.95
C VAL A 224 -21.04 6.84 -5.75
N SER A 225 -21.37 5.60 -5.38
CA SER A 225 -20.91 4.39 -6.10
C SER A 225 -21.48 4.24 -7.50
N ASP A 226 -22.68 4.76 -7.72
CA ASP A 226 -23.36 4.78 -9.01
C ASP A 226 -22.78 5.83 -9.97
N ARG A 227 -22.04 6.82 -9.45
CA ARG A 227 -21.39 7.85 -10.26
C ARG A 227 -20.03 7.39 -10.78
N GLU A 228 -19.79 7.62 -12.06
CA GLU A 228 -18.48 7.48 -12.71
C GLU A 228 -17.51 8.60 -12.27
N ILE A 229 -17.09 8.57 -11.01
CA ILE A 229 -16.15 9.54 -10.45
C ILE A 229 -14.69 9.11 -10.70
N THR A 230 -13.92 9.98 -11.34
CA THR A 230 -12.47 9.86 -11.50
C THR A 230 -11.75 10.50 -10.30
N VAL A 231 -10.80 9.79 -9.70
CA VAL A 231 -9.99 10.29 -8.57
C VAL A 231 -8.54 10.41 -9.02
N LEU A 232 -7.96 11.60 -8.90
CA LEU A 232 -6.61 11.89 -9.37
C LEU A 232 -5.71 12.34 -8.22
N ASN A 233 -4.46 11.88 -8.23
CA ASN A 233 -3.38 12.50 -7.45
C ASN A 233 -2.84 13.70 -8.22
N GLU A 234 -2.98 14.91 -7.67
CA GLU A 234 -2.49 16.13 -8.32
C GLU A 234 -1.96 17.12 -7.30
N ARG A 235 -0.85 17.80 -7.64
CA ARG A 235 -0.31 18.87 -6.83
C ARG A 235 -1.20 20.10 -6.91
N LEU A 236 -1.71 20.57 -5.77
CA LEU A 236 -2.66 21.68 -5.67
C LEU A 236 -1.99 22.93 -5.07
N SER A 237 -2.67 24.07 -5.20
CA SER A 237 -2.21 25.36 -4.63
C SER A 237 -1.98 25.24 -3.13
N LYS A 238 -1.03 26.02 -2.58
CA LYS A 238 -0.45 25.82 -1.23
C LYS A 238 -1.45 25.42 -0.13
N SER A 239 -2.61 26.09 -0.05
CA SER A 239 -3.62 25.87 1.01
C SER A 239 -4.70 24.83 0.70
N VAL A 240 -4.67 24.18 -0.47
CA VAL A 240 -5.74 23.26 -0.92
C VAL A 240 -5.25 21.81 -0.87
N GLU A 241 -5.89 20.98 -0.05
CA GLU A 241 -5.50 19.57 0.14
C GLU A 241 -6.24 18.62 -0.83
N GLY A 242 -7.46 18.99 -1.20
CA GLY A 242 -8.27 18.31 -2.19
C GLY A 242 -9.16 19.29 -2.95
N THR A 243 -9.73 18.85 -4.06
CA THR A 243 -10.80 19.60 -4.72
C THR A 243 -11.73 18.70 -5.52
N SER A 244 -13.02 18.97 -5.39
CA SER A 244 -14.08 18.35 -6.15
C SER A 244 -14.50 19.25 -7.32
N ARG A 245 -14.46 18.70 -8.54
CA ARG A 245 -14.87 19.41 -9.74
C ARG A 245 -16.33 19.11 -10.07
N CYS A 246 -17.14 20.16 -10.01
CA CYS A 246 -18.59 20.13 -10.24
C CYS A 246 -19.00 19.77 -11.69
N TYR A 247 -18.07 19.67 -12.65
CA TYR A 247 -18.37 19.51 -14.09
C TYR A 247 -17.85 18.22 -14.70
N THR A 248 -16.96 17.50 -14.00
CA THR A 248 -16.17 16.41 -14.61
C THR A 248 -16.24 15.11 -13.83
N ASN A 249 -17.19 14.94 -12.90
CA ASN A 249 -17.24 13.81 -11.96
C ASN A 249 -15.81 13.48 -11.48
N GLU A 250 -15.05 14.50 -11.09
CA GLU A 250 -13.62 14.37 -10.83
C GLU A 250 -13.32 14.94 -9.45
N ILE A 251 -12.52 14.21 -8.67
CA ILE A 251 -11.92 14.73 -7.46
C ILE A 251 -10.40 14.63 -7.58
N ARG A 252 -9.71 15.59 -6.96
CA ARG A 252 -8.24 15.65 -6.90
C ARG A 252 -7.82 15.63 -5.45
N VAL A 253 -6.80 14.85 -5.14
CA VAL A 253 -6.19 14.75 -3.81
C VAL A 253 -4.70 15.02 -3.96
N ASP A 254 -4.16 15.94 -3.18
CA ASP A 254 -2.73 16.25 -3.21
C ASP A 254 -1.98 15.34 -2.22
N LEU A 255 -1.53 14.17 -2.71
CA LEU A 255 -0.81 13.21 -1.87
C LEU A 255 0.53 13.76 -1.38
N SER A 256 1.13 14.74 -2.05
CA SER A 256 2.40 15.34 -1.61
C SER A 256 2.27 16.10 -0.30
N LYS A 257 1.07 16.62 0.00
CA LYS A 257 0.74 17.27 1.28
C LYS A 257 0.34 16.30 2.37
N GLN A 258 -0.03 15.08 2.00
CA GLN A 258 -0.47 14.02 2.90
C GLN A 258 0.56 12.90 3.04
N ALA A 259 1.81 13.14 2.62
CA ALA A 259 2.86 12.13 2.52
C ALA A 259 3.03 11.36 3.85
N GLY A 260 2.84 10.05 3.80
CA GLY A 260 2.91 9.15 4.95
C GLY A 260 1.73 9.24 5.92
N ASN A 261 0.74 10.10 5.68
CA ASN A 261 -0.43 10.30 6.53
C ASN A 261 -1.72 9.75 5.89
N LYS A 262 -1.85 8.42 5.92
CA LYS A 262 -3.02 7.69 5.40
C LYS A 262 -4.35 8.13 6.02
N SER A 263 -4.33 8.52 7.29
CA SER A 263 -5.52 9.06 7.98
C SER A 263 -6.04 10.32 7.29
N LYS A 264 -5.14 11.25 6.94
CA LYS A 264 -5.50 12.45 6.19
C LYS A 264 -5.90 12.16 4.75
N ILE A 265 -5.27 11.18 4.07
CA ILE A 265 -5.72 10.74 2.74
C ILE A 265 -7.19 10.28 2.79
N VAL A 266 -7.57 9.48 3.79
CA VAL A 266 -8.97 9.05 3.99
C VAL A 266 -9.90 10.25 4.22
N ASN A 267 -9.50 11.21 5.07
CA ASN A 267 -10.27 12.41 5.36
C ASN A 267 -10.57 13.21 4.10
N VAL A 268 -9.51 13.67 3.42
CA VAL A 268 -9.61 14.53 2.23
C VAL A 268 -10.41 13.85 1.13
N THR A 269 -10.15 12.56 0.86
CA THR A 269 -10.88 11.81 -0.17
C THR A 269 -12.38 11.76 0.13
N ASN A 270 -12.78 11.48 1.37
CA ASN A 270 -14.20 11.41 1.74
C ASN A 270 -14.86 12.79 1.77
N HIS A 271 -14.14 13.84 2.15
CA HIS A 271 -14.59 15.22 2.03
C HIS A 271 -14.91 15.59 0.57
N GLU A 272 -13.99 15.33 -0.36
CA GLU A 272 -14.21 15.66 -1.78
C GLU A 272 -15.29 14.80 -2.46
N LEU A 273 -15.39 13.52 -2.08
CA LEU A 273 -16.49 12.65 -2.53
C LEU A 273 -17.84 13.11 -1.96
N ARG A 274 -17.85 13.66 -0.74
CA ARG A 274 -19.07 14.23 -0.17
C ARG A 274 -19.56 15.42 -0.99
N HIS A 275 -18.67 16.24 -1.53
CA HIS A 275 -19.06 17.27 -2.50
C HIS A 275 -19.67 16.69 -3.79
N GLN A 276 -19.23 15.52 -4.27
CA GLN A 276 -19.88 14.87 -5.42
C GLN A 276 -21.30 14.39 -5.09
N TYR A 277 -21.54 13.92 -3.87
CA TYR A 277 -22.89 13.62 -3.37
C TYR A 277 -23.74 14.88 -3.31
N GLN A 278 -23.24 15.97 -2.73
CA GLN A 278 -23.95 17.24 -2.62
C GLN A 278 -24.30 17.81 -4.01
N ASN A 279 -23.35 17.75 -4.95
CA ASN A 279 -23.60 18.11 -6.35
C ASN A 279 -24.74 17.28 -6.95
N SER A 280 -24.82 15.98 -6.66
CA SER A 280 -25.92 15.12 -7.15
C SER A 280 -27.30 15.61 -6.70
N LEU A 281 -27.41 16.11 -5.47
CA LEU A 281 -28.68 16.61 -4.96
C LEU A 281 -29.04 17.94 -5.61
N MET A 282 -28.04 18.80 -5.79
CA MET A 282 -28.20 20.12 -6.44
C MET A 282 -28.58 19.98 -7.92
N GLU A 283 -27.95 19.05 -8.64
CA GLU A 283 -28.30 18.71 -10.03
C GLU A 283 -29.77 18.29 -10.18
N LYS A 284 -30.29 17.51 -9.22
CA LYS A 284 -31.71 17.10 -9.18
C LYS A 284 -32.69 18.23 -8.87
N LEU A 285 -32.23 19.28 -8.19
CA LEU A 285 -32.99 20.52 -8.00
C LEU A 285 -32.90 21.45 -9.23
N GLU A 286 -32.25 21.02 -10.31
CA GLU A 286 -31.87 21.85 -11.46
C GLU A 286 -31.05 23.09 -11.05
N ASN A 287 -30.44 23.05 -9.87
CA ASN A 287 -29.79 24.18 -9.25
C ASN A 287 -28.27 24.06 -9.40
N PRO A 288 -27.61 24.97 -10.13
CA PRO A 288 -26.19 24.83 -10.37
C PRO A 288 -25.38 24.94 -9.06
N PRO A 289 -24.38 24.06 -8.83
CA PRO A 289 -23.49 24.17 -7.67
C PRO A 289 -22.85 25.56 -7.54
N GLN A 290 -22.50 25.94 -6.30
CA GLN A 290 -21.93 27.25 -5.96
C GLN A 290 -20.79 27.68 -6.89
N VAL A 291 -19.85 26.79 -7.17
CA VAL A 291 -18.70 27.08 -8.04
C VAL A 291 -19.15 27.47 -9.45
N ILE A 292 -20.25 26.88 -9.96
CA ILE A 292 -20.83 27.22 -11.26
C ILE A 292 -21.45 28.60 -11.22
N LYS A 293 -22.32 28.88 -10.24
CA LYS A 293 -22.95 30.19 -10.09
C LYS A 293 -21.89 31.29 -9.93
N CYS A 294 -20.89 31.08 -9.06
CA CYS A 294 -19.75 31.97 -8.88
C CYS A 294 -18.99 32.24 -10.20
N LYS A 295 -18.74 31.20 -11.02
CA LYS A 295 -18.07 31.38 -12.30
C LYS A 295 -18.98 32.09 -13.31
N LEU A 296 -20.22 31.68 -13.49
CA LEU A 296 -21.16 32.32 -14.43
C LEU A 296 -21.40 33.81 -14.12
N LEU A 297 -21.30 34.21 -12.85
CA LEU A 297 -21.46 35.58 -12.38
C LEU A 297 -20.18 36.43 -12.45
N LYS A 298 -18.99 35.83 -12.68
CA LYS A 298 -17.76 36.62 -12.87
C LYS A 298 -17.81 37.32 -14.23
N GLN A 299 -18.00 38.64 -14.19
CA GLN A 299 -18.05 39.54 -15.36
C GLN A 299 -16.83 39.45 -16.30
N LYS A 300 -15.69 38.90 -15.84
CA LYS A 300 -14.43 38.77 -16.60
C LYS A 300 -14.27 37.44 -17.37
N LEU A 301 -15.22 36.51 -17.32
CA LEU A 301 -15.14 35.30 -18.15
C LEU A 301 -15.44 35.63 -19.61
N GLU A 302 -14.58 35.19 -20.53
CA GLU A 302 -14.83 35.32 -21.95
C GLU A 302 -16.14 34.61 -22.34
N SER A 303 -16.91 35.19 -23.27
CA SER A 303 -18.23 34.68 -23.67
C SER A 303 -18.20 33.20 -24.08
N ARG A 304 -17.09 32.75 -24.68
CA ARG A 304 -16.87 31.34 -25.06
C ARG A 304 -16.72 30.42 -23.85
N GLN A 305 -16.03 30.86 -22.80
CA GLN A 305 -15.85 30.08 -21.57
C GLN A 305 -17.18 29.97 -20.81
N LYS A 306 -17.97 31.04 -20.79
CA LYS A 306 -19.33 31.04 -20.21
C LYS A 306 -20.26 30.08 -20.95
N ALA A 307 -20.31 30.16 -22.27
CA ALA A 307 -21.11 29.25 -23.10
C ALA A 307 -20.68 27.78 -22.96
N SER A 308 -19.38 27.51 -22.83
CA SER A 308 -18.86 26.16 -22.59
C SER A 308 -19.29 25.62 -21.22
N LEU A 309 -19.24 26.44 -20.16
CA LEU A 309 -19.72 26.08 -18.82
C LEU A 309 -21.23 25.78 -18.82
N GLU A 310 -22.05 26.62 -19.45
CA GLU A 310 -23.50 26.40 -19.58
C GLU A 310 -23.82 25.13 -20.36
N LYS A 311 -23.09 24.88 -21.47
CA LYS A 311 -23.24 23.65 -22.27
C LYS A 311 -22.91 22.41 -21.46
N ASN A 312 -21.80 22.43 -20.71
CA ASN A 312 -21.39 21.30 -19.88
C ASN A 312 -22.38 21.05 -18.73
N TYR A 313 -22.88 22.12 -18.09
CA TYR A 313 -23.90 21.98 -17.04
C TYR A 313 -25.21 21.40 -17.59
N LYS A 314 -25.72 21.90 -18.73
CA LYS A 314 -26.91 21.34 -19.39
C LYS A 314 -26.74 19.87 -19.77
N LYS A 315 -25.54 19.47 -20.19
CA LYS A 315 -25.21 18.06 -20.47
C LYS A 315 -25.21 17.20 -19.20
N LEU A 316 -24.76 17.74 -18.07
CA LEU A 316 -24.71 17.04 -16.79
C LEU A 316 -26.12 16.77 -16.24
N ILE A 317 -26.98 17.81 -16.17
CA ILE A 317 -28.36 17.67 -15.65
C ILE A 317 -29.27 16.85 -16.57
N SER A 318 -28.91 16.70 -17.85
CA SER A 318 -29.68 15.89 -18.79
C SER A 318 -29.35 14.38 -18.73
N GLN A 319 -28.36 13.98 -17.93
CA GLN A 319 -27.97 12.58 -17.79
C GLN A 319 -29.12 11.74 -17.20
N PRO A 320 -29.37 10.51 -17.70
CA PRO A 320 -30.48 9.66 -17.26
C PRO A 320 -30.46 9.34 -15.76
N GLU A 321 -29.26 9.21 -15.19
CA GLU A 321 -29.00 8.94 -13.77
C GLU A 321 -29.67 9.99 -12.87
N ASN A 322 -29.62 11.27 -13.28
CA ASN A 322 -30.23 12.40 -12.59
C ASN A 322 -31.77 12.43 -12.66
N LYS A 323 -32.39 11.62 -13.53
CA LYS A 323 -33.85 11.53 -13.70
C LYS A 323 -34.50 10.32 -13.04
N SER A 324 -33.69 9.37 -12.54
CA SER A 324 -34.17 8.03 -12.20
C SER A 324 -34.74 7.86 -10.78
N LYS A 325 -34.36 8.73 -9.83
CA LYS A 325 -34.87 8.69 -8.44
C LYS A 325 -35.10 10.09 -7.87
N PRO A 326 -36.35 10.45 -7.52
CA PRO A 326 -36.65 11.74 -6.91
C PRO A 326 -35.99 11.86 -5.53
N LEU A 327 -35.67 13.10 -5.14
CA LEU A 327 -35.15 13.40 -3.81
C LEU A 327 -36.21 13.07 -2.75
N SER A 328 -35.79 12.50 -1.62
CA SER A 328 -36.63 12.46 -0.43
C SER A 328 -36.88 13.89 0.10
N ALA A 329 -37.92 14.06 0.90
CA ALA A 329 -38.25 15.38 1.48
C ALA A 329 -37.06 16.00 2.23
N LYS A 330 -36.32 15.18 2.99
CA LYS A 330 -35.15 15.62 3.75
C LYS A 330 -33.97 16.02 2.85
N GLU A 331 -33.71 15.25 1.80
CA GLU A 331 -32.65 15.59 0.83
C GLU A 331 -32.99 16.87 0.06
N LYS A 332 -34.27 17.06 -0.29
CA LYS A 332 -34.76 18.27 -0.95
C LYS A 332 -34.58 19.50 -0.06
N GLU A 333 -35.05 19.45 1.18
CA GLU A 333 -34.91 20.54 2.15
C GLU A 333 -33.44 20.92 2.37
N GLN A 334 -32.58 19.92 2.55
CA GLN A 334 -31.15 20.13 2.77
C GLN A 334 -30.46 20.76 1.56
N ALA A 335 -30.77 20.29 0.34
CA ALA A 335 -30.21 20.83 -0.88
C ALA A 335 -30.74 22.26 -1.18
N GLU A 336 -32.01 22.55 -0.88
CA GLU A 336 -32.58 23.90 -0.97
C GLU A 336 -31.91 24.87 0.03
N GLN A 337 -31.61 24.41 1.24
CA GLN A 337 -30.86 25.20 2.21
C GLN A 337 -29.44 25.52 1.68
N TRP A 338 -28.72 24.53 1.17
CA TRP A 338 -27.39 24.73 0.59
C TRP A 338 -27.41 25.69 -0.60
N ALA A 339 -28.43 25.59 -1.45
CA ALA A 339 -28.63 26.52 -2.55
C ALA A 339 -28.81 27.97 -2.06
N LYS A 340 -29.63 28.18 -1.03
CA LYS A 340 -29.88 29.50 -0.47
C LYS A 340 -28.63 30.10 0.17
N GLU A 341 -27.89 29.31 0.96
CA GLU A 341 -26.63 29.75 1.56
C GLU A 341 -25.58 30.09 0.50
N THR A 342 -25.52 29.28 -0.55
CA THR A 342 -24.69 29.51 -1.74
C THR A 342 -25.02 30.85 -2.40
N ASP A 343 -26.29 31.14 -2.64
CA ASP A 343 -26.75 32.37 -3.28
C ASP A 343 -26.46 33.59 -2.41
N ASN A 344 -26.65 33.47 -1.09
CA ASN A 344 -26.30 34.52 -0.14
C ASN A 344 -24.79 34.82 -0.12
N TYR A 345 -23.94 33.79 -0.12
CA TYR A 345 -22.48 33.97 -0.17
C TYR A 345 -22.05 34.68 -1.45
N ILE A 346 -22.62 34.30 -2.59
CA ILE A 346 -22.34 34.91 -3.89
C ILE A 346 -22.69 36.41 -3.91
N ASN A 347 -23.81 36.76 -3.27
CA ASN A 347 -24.35 38.11 -3.21
C ASN A 347 -23.75 38.96 -2.07
N GLY A 348 -22.96 38.39 -1.15
CA GLY A 348 -22.48 39.01 0.09
C GLY A 348 -20.94 38.98 0.31
N GLU A 349 -20.50 38.69 1.55
CA GLU A 349 -19.09 38.67 1.98
C GLU A 349 -18.30 37.52 1.34
N LYS A 350 -17.31 37.88 0.49
CA LYS A 350 -16.49 36.95 -0.29
C LYS A 350 -15.12 36.72 0.35
N ASP A 351 -15.09 36.20 1.57
CA ASP A 351 -13.85 35.71 2.18
C ASP A 351 -13.85 34.18 2.33
N SER A 352 -12.66 33.61 2.55
CA SER A 352 -12.49 32.16 2.73
C SER A 352 -13.15 31.66 4.02
N VAL A 353 -13.29 32.53 5.01
CA VAL A 353 -13.90 32.22 6.31
C VAL A 353 -15.41 32.05 6.18
N GLY A 354 -16.07 32.89 5.38
CA GLY A 354 -17.49 32.80 5.05
C GLY A 354 -17.82 31.52 4.28
N TYR A 355 -16.96 31.12 3.34
CA TYR A 355 -17.13 29.87 2.59
C TYR A 355 -17.14 28.65 3.51
N LEU A 356 -16.14 28.54 4.41
CA LEU A 356 -16.00 27.44 5.37
C LEU A 356 -17.12 27.39 6.42
N LYS A 357 -17.85 28.50 6.62
CA LYS A 357 -18.99 28.56 7.56
C LYS A 357 -20.28 28.01 6.97
N GLN A 358 -20.36 27.83 5.64
CA GLN A 358 -21.54 27.28 4.98
C GLN A 358 -21.81 25.83 5.44
N THR A 359 -23.09 25.48 5.53
CA THR A 359 -23.49 24.14 6.00
C THR A 359 -23.08 23.03 5.04
N ILE A 360 -22.95 23.33 3.74
CA ILE A 360 -22.45 22.41 2.72
C ILE A 360 -20.99 21.99 3.00
N GLU A 361 -20.14 22.94 3.37
CA GLU A 361 -18.74 22.68 3.74
C GLU A 361 -18.65 21.94 5.07
N LYS A 362 -19.44 22.34 6.08
CA LYS A 362 -19.49 21.65 7.37
C LYS A 362 -19.89 20.18 7.24
N ASP A 363 -20.85 19.88 6.37
CA ASP A 363 -21.28 18.51 6.06
C ASP A 363 -20.14 17.71 5.39
N ALA A 364 -19.42 18.31 4.43
CA ALA A 364 -18.25 17.68 3.80
C ALA A 364 -17.11 17.43 4.81
N PHE A 365 -16.80 18.39 5.68
CA PHE A 365 -15.82 18.20 6.77
C PHE A 365 -16.26 17.10 7.73
N ALA A 366 -17.52 17.06 8.12
CA ALA A 366 -18.04 16.01 9.02
C ALA A 366 -17.88 14.61 8.40
N ALA A 367 -18.16 14.45 7.09
CA ALA A 367 -17.97 13.20 6.38
C ALA A 367 -16.49 12.76 6.31
N GLY A 368 -15.59 13.72 6.04
CA GLY A 368 -14.15 13.52 6.05
C GLY A 368 -13.64 13.09 7.44
N PHE A 369 -14.00 13.82 8.49
CA PHE A 369 -13.62 13.51 9.87
C PHE A 369 -14.18 12.19 10.37
N ALA A 370 -15.44 11.86 10.05
CA ALA A 370 -16.03 10.57 10.42
C ALA A 370 -15.26 9.40 9.79
N SER A 371 -14.83 9.54 8.54
CA SER A 371 -14.04 8.51 7.85
C SER A 371 -12.61 8.43 8.36
N GLN A 372 -12.01 9.58 8.69
CA GLN A 372 -10.73 9.64 9.38
C GLN A 372 -10.80 8.90 10.72
N LYS A 373 -11.81 9.19 11.53
CA LYS A 373 -12.01 8.59 12.84
C LYS A 373 -12.19 7.07 12.73
N GLU A 374 -12.97 6.59 11.77
CA GLU A 374 -13.11 5.15 11.53
C GLU A 374 -11.76 4.50 11.20
N TYR A 375 -10.96 5.11 10.32
CA TYR A 375 -9.61 4.63 10.01
C TYR A 375 -8.72 4.62 11.26
N ASP A 376 -8.67 5.72 11.99
CA ASP A 376 -7.84 5.83 13.20
C ASP A 376 -8.28 4.84 14.28
N GLU A 377 -9.58 4.63 14.45
CA GLU A 377 -10.13 3.65 15.39
C GLU A 377 -9.85 2.21 14.97
N LEU A 378 -9.90 1.88 13.68
CA LEU A 378 -9.46 0.59 13.17
C LEU A 378 -8.00 0.34 13.50
N ILE A 379 -7.11 1.27 13.11
CA ILE A 379 -5.66 1.16 13.32
C ILE A 379 -5.37 1.05 14.82
N ARG A 380 -5.99 1.88 15.65
CA ARG A 380 -5.85 1.84 17.11
C ARG A 380 -6.37 0.54 17.71
N ASN A 381 -7.60 0.13 17.39
CA ASN A 381 -8.18 -1.11 17.94
C ASN A 381 -7.35 -2.32 17.51
N PHE A 382 -6.94 -2.39 16.25
CA PHE A 382 -6.14 -3.48 15.73
C PHE A 382 -4.74 -3.52 16.36
N PHE A 383 -3.98 -2.43 16.33
CA PHE A 383 -2.60 -2.46 16.80
C PHE A 383 -2.45 -2.34 18.33
N GLU A 384 -3.36 -1.63 18.99
CA GLU A 384 -3.26 -1.42 20.45
C GLU A 384 -4.09 -2.38 21.27
N LYS A 385 -5.18 -2.98 20.75
CA LYS A 385 -5.94 -3.98 21.50
C LYS A 385 -5.59 -5.38 21.04
N THR A 386 -5.61 -5.62 19.73
CA THR A 386 -5.38 -6.95 19.18
C THR A 386 -3.88 -7.32 19.24
N MET A 387 -2.97 -6.48 18.76
CA MET A 387 -1.53 -6.80 18.72
C MET A 387 -0.76 -6.57 20.05
N LYS A 388 -1.42 -6.23 21.16
CA LYS A 388 -0.77 -6.20 22.48
C LYS A 388 -0.57 -7.63 22.98
N PHE A 389 0.57 -7.88 23.65
CA PHE A 389 0.68 -9.12 24.41
C PHE A 389 -0.38 -9.08 25.50
N PRO A 390 -1.25 -10.09 25.63
CA PRO A 390 -1.99 -10.23 26.87
C PRO A 390 -0.95 -10.34 27.99
N LEU A 391 -0.99 -9.39 28.91
CA LEU A 391 -0.18 -9.38 30.14
C LEU A 391 -0.32 -10.70 30.93
N HIS A 392 -1.38 -11.47 30.65
CA HIS A 392 -1.63 -12.78 31.25
C HIS A 392 -0.67 -13.92 30.86
N MET A 393 0.32 -13.70 29.99
CA MET A 393 1.41 -14.68 29.78
C MET A 393 2.76 -14.30 30.43
N GLN A 394 2.74 -13.40 31.41
CA GLN A 394 3.84 -13.21 32.38
C GLN A 394 3.66 -14.02 33.68
N GLY A 395 2.51 -14.67 33.90
CA GLY A 395 2.30 -15.58 35.01
C GLY A 395 2.77 -17.00 34.68
N ASN A 396 4.08 -17.25 34.75
CA ASN A 396 4.66 -18.57 35.05
C ASN A 396 6.20 -18.56 35.09
N ILE A 397 6.82 -17.45 35.52
CA ILE A 397 8.26 -17.43 35.86
C ILE A 397 8.47 -17.51 37.38
N GLU A 398 7.43 -17.31 38.20
CA GLU A 398 7.52 -17.48 39.66
C GLU A 398 7.17 -18.89 40.13
N GLY A 399 6.46 -19.69 39.33
CA GLY A 399 6.13 -21.09 39.65
C GLY A 399 7.28 -22.11 39.50
N LEU A 400 8.46 -21.68 39.03
CA LEU A 400 9.66 -22.53 38.93
C LEU A 400 10.73 -22.18 39.98
N LYS A 401 10.45 -21.24 40.89
CA LYS A 401 11.33 -20.96 42.04
C LYS A 401 10.94 -21.70 43.32
N SER A 402 9.85 -22.48 43.32
CA SER A 402 9.34 -23.15 44.52
C SER A 402 9.41 -24.68 44.50
N VAL A 403 9.99 -25.31 43.49
CA VAL A 403 10.23 -26.77 43.51
C VAL A 403 11.72 -27.05 43.72
N GLY A 404 12.10 -27.04 44.99
CA GLY A 404 13.05 -28.00 45.56
C GLY A 404 14.52 -27.85 45.19
N ILE A 405 15.20 -26.90 45.82
CA ILE A 405 16.56 -27.16 46.29
C ILE A 405 16.44 -28.08 47.51
N SER A 406 16.84 -29.33 47.36
CA SER A 406 17.47 -30.14 48.41
C SER A 406 18.60 -30.90 47.72
N ARG A 407 19.86 -30.56 48.05
CA ARG A 407 20.76 -31.38 48.88
C ARG A 407 20.84 -32.83 48.35
N LEU A 408 21.99 -33.41 48.03
CA LEU A 408 23.30 -33.36 48.69
C LEU A 408 24.26 -34.27 47.89
N VAL A 409 25.58 -33.99 47.98
CA VAL A 409 26.77 -34.77 47.57
C VAL A 409 27.15 -34.73 46.09
#